data_AF-A0A2P0QNI6-F1
#
_entry.id   AF-A0A2P0QNI6-F1
#
_cell.length_a   1.000
_cell.length_b   1.000
_cell.length_c   1.000
_cell.angle_alpha   90.00
_cell.angle_beta   90.00
_cell.angle_gamma   90.00
#
_symmetry.space_group_name_H-M   'P 1'
#
loop_
_entity.id
_entity.type
_entity.pdbx_description
1 polymer ?
#
loop_
_entity_poly.entity_id
_entity_poly.type
_entity_poly.pdbx_seq_one_letter_code
_entity_poly.pdbx_strand_id
1 'polypeptide(L)'
;MKKLPALLLILSCTSLLACSKGQEINGHNTSTAFRSVKALKNRLPVEKRIEFEVAFWTIRDAKKNDTEFLNAVDGKTPQEIIEAGQAIYQERKAAGFKDYDTYTSWDDMISKFGKERSAQDNKRLKSKEDPDKSKDNNSLLYKL
;
A
#
# COMPACT_ATOMS: atom_id res chain seq x y z
N MET A 1 8.78 42.01 29.39
CA MET A 1 9.63 41.28 28.42
C MET A 1 9.55 39.74 28.52
N LYS A 2 8.55 39.13 29.20
CA LYS A 2 8.43 37.66 29.35
C LYS A 2 7.60 36.97 28.26
N LYS A 3 7.04 37.73 27.30
CA LYS A 3 6.13 37.23 26.24
C LYS A 3 6.87 36.82 24.96
N LEU A 4 8.07 37.35 24.74
CA LEU A 4 8.93 37.05 23.58
C LEU A 4 9.43 35.58 23.53
N PRO A 5 9.87 34.96 24.64
CA PRO A 5 10.32 33.56 24.59
C PRO A 5 9.16 32.58 24.34
N ALA A 6 7.95 32.87 24.83
CA ALA A 6 6.78 32.04 24.55
C ALA A 6 6.37 32.06 23.07
N LEU A 7 6.49 33.23 22.42
CA LEU A 7 6.19 33.37 20.98
C LEU A 7 7.21 32.61 20.11
N LEU A 8 8.49 32.68 20.46
CA LEU A 8 9.56 31.92 19.78
C LEU A 8 9.39 30.40 19.93
N LEU A 9 8.93 29.94 21.11
CA LEU A 9 8.72 28.52 21.38
C LEU A 9 7.55 27.97 20.55
N ILE A 10 6.44 28.71 20.46
CA ILE A 10 5.30 28.34 19.60
C ILE A 10 5.70 28.34 18.12
N LEU A 11 6.48 29.33 17.67
CA LEU A 11 6.96 29.41 16.28
C LEU A 11 7.93 28.27 15.92
N SER A 12 8.74 27.80 16.88
CA SER A 12 9.62 26.64 16.67
C SER A 12 8.86 25.31 16.60
N CYS A 13 7.73 25.18 17.29
CA CYS A 13 6.91 23.96 17.25
C CYS A 13 6.21 23.76 15.89
N THR A 14 5.82 24.83 15.20
CA THR A 14 5.16 24.72 13.88
C THR A 14 6.14 24.38 12.76
N SER A 15 7.42 24.76 12.86
CA SER A 15 8.45 24.37 11.89
C SER A 15 8.75 22.86 11.84
N LEU A 16 8.36 22.09 12.88
CA LEU A 16 8.52 20.64 12.92
C LEU A 16 7.47 19.88 12.09
N LEU A 17 6.35 20.52 11.73
CA LEU A 17 5.32 19.94 10.87
C LEU A 17 5.76 19.84 9.39
N ALA A 18 6.82 20.55 8.99
CA ALA A 18 7.32 20.57 7.62
C ALA A 18 8.10 19.29 7.19
N CYS A 19 8.28 18.32 8.09
CA CYS A 19 8.92 17.03 7.80
C CYS A 19 7.92 15.90 7.45
N SER A 20 6.68 16.22 7.02
CA SER A 20 5.63 15.23 6.72
C SER A 20 5.85 14.38 5.45
N LYS A 21 6.69 14.84 4.51
CA LYS A 21 6.88 14.17 3.20
C LYS A 21 7.35 12.71 3.29
N GLY A 22 7.93 12.31 4.42
CA GLY A 22 8.29 10.91 4.66
C GLY A 22 7.10 9.99 4.95
N GLN A 23 5.90 10.54 5.22
CA GLN A 23 4.68 9.81 5.56
C GLN A 23 3.68 9.71 4.41
N GLU A 24 4.04 10.23 3.22
CA GLU A 24 3.17 10.30 2.05
C GLU A 24 3.78 9.53 0.87
N ILE A 25 2.94 9.15 -0.09
CA ILE A 25 3.40 8.57 -1.35
C ILE A 25 4.00 9.67 -2.23
N ASN A 26 5.20 9.41 -2.75
CA ASN A 26 5.81 10.25 -3.78
C ASN A 26 5.42 9.72 -5.16
N GLY A 27 4.38 10.32 -5.75
CA GLY A 27 3.85 10.01 -7.07
C GLY A 27 4.54 10.74 -8.22
N HIS A 28 5.76 11.29 -8.03
CA HIS A 28 6.51 11.91 -9.13
C HIS A 28 6.67 10.97 -10.34
N ASN A 29 6.87 9.68 -10.10
CA ASN A 29 6.74 8.63 -11.10
C ASN A 29 6.33 7.30 -10.44
N THR A 30 6.07 6.28 -11.26
CA THR A 30 5.64 4.95 -10.77
C THR A 30 6.67 4.30 -9.87
N SER A 31 7.97 4.45 -10.18
CA SER A 31 9.06 3.89 -9.37
C SER A 31 9.10 4.51 -7.97
N THR A 32 8.97 5.83 -7.87
CA THR A 32 8.93 6.53 -6.57
C THR A 32 7.68 6.16 -5.79
N ALA A 33 6.53 6.02 -6.45
CA ALA A 33 5.28 5.64 -5.79
C ALA A 33 5.38 4.24 -5.17
N PHE A 34 5.90 3.27 -5.93
CA PHE A 34 6.08 1.89 -5.45
C PHE A 34 7.11 1.81 -4.31
N ARG A 35 8.17 2.61 -4.39
CA ARG A 35 9.16 2.71 -3.32
C ARG A 35 8.57 3.29 -2.04
N SER A 36 7.76 4.36 -2.15
CA SER A 36 7.05 4.93 -1.02
C SER A 36 6.12 3.90 -0.38
N VAL A 37 5.33 3.16 -1.16
CA VAL A 37 4.44 2.11 -0.63
C VAL A 37 5.21 1.06 0.16
N LYS A 38 6.33 0.57 -0.37
CA LYS A 38 7.18 -0.39 0.34
C LYS A 38 7.69 0.19 1.67
N ALA A 39 8.16 1.43 1.68
CA ALA A 39 8.69 2.09 2.87
C ALA A 39 7.61 2.36 3.92
N LEU A 40 6.47 2.91 3.48
CA LEU A 40 5.33 3.24 4.34
C LEU A 40 4.71 1.97 4.95
N LYS A 41 4.52 0.92 4.15
CA LYS A 41 4.00 -0.37 4.62
C LYS A 41 4.81 -0.91 5.82
N ASN A 42 6.13 -0.81 5.77
CA ASN A 42 7.00 -1.33 6.84
C ASN A 42 6.91 -0.53 8.14
N ARG A 43 6.38 0.70 8.10
CA ARG A 43 6.19 1.56 9.27
C ARG A 43 4.80 1.42 9.89
N LEU A 44 3.86 0.79 9.18
CA LEU A 44 2.52 0.55 9.67
C LEU A 44 2.47 -0.62 10.67
N PRO A 45 1.49 -0.61 11.59
CA PRO A 45 1.08 -1.79 12.34
C PRO A 45 0.77 -2.95 11.38
N VAL A 46 1.10 -4.19 11.78
CA VAL A 46 1.04 -5.39 10.92
C VAL A 46 -0.34 -5.58 10.29
N GLU A 47 -1.37 -5.29 11.07
CA GLU A 47 -2.79 -5.42 10.80
C GLU A 47 -3.23 -4.50 9.65
N LYS A 48 -2.56 -3.34 9.51
CA LYS A 48 -2.85 -2.34 8.47
C LYS A 48 -2.00 -2.50 7.21
N ARG A 49 -0.95 -3.32 7.24
CA ARG A 49 -0.03 -3.48 6.11
C ARG A 49 -0.71 -4.08 4.88
N ILE A 50 -1.52 -5.11 5.10
CA ILE A 50 -2.24 -5.79 4.02
C ILE A 50 -3.31 -4.85 3.44
N GLU A 51 -4.10 -4.22 4.32
CA GLU A 51 -5.15 -3.29 3.91
C GLU A 51 -4.61 -2.13 3.06
N PHE A 52 -3.53 -1.48 3.52
CA PHE A 52 -2.86 -0.42 2.77
C PHE A 52 -2.36 -0.88 1.39
N GLU A 53 -1.73 -2.05 1.32
CA GLU A 53 -1.20 -2.59 0.07
C GLU A 53 -2.31 -2.96 -0.90
N VAL A 54 -3.37 -3.62 -0.42
CA VAL A 54 -4.54 -3.96 -1.24
C VAL A 54 -5.19 -2.70 -1.78
N ALA A 55 -5.37 -1.67 -0.94
CA ALA A 55 -5.96 -0.40 -1.37
C ALA A 55 -5.13 0.29 -2.46
N PHE A 56 -3.80 0.32 -2.31
CA PHE A 56 -2.92 0.88 -3.35
C PHE A 56 -3.07 0.15 -4.69
N TRP A 57 -3.13 -1.18 -4.68
CA TRP A 57 -3.30 -1.97 -5.89
C TRP A 57 -4.71 -1.86 -6.48
N THR A 58 -5.74 -1.70 -5.66
CA THR A 58 -7.10 -1.39 -6.11
C THR A 58 -7.14 -0.07 -6.88
N ILE A 59 -6.46 0.97 -6.39
CA ILE A 59 -6.34 2.26 -7.11
C ILE A 59 -5.59 2.07 -8.44
N ARG A 60 -4.49 1.31 -8.44
CA ARG A 60 -3.70 1.02 -9.65
C ARG A 60 -4.50 0.28 -10.72
N ASP A 61 -5.30 -0.71 -10.33
CA ASP A 61 -6.15 -1.45 -11.25
C ASP A 61 -7.28 -0.59 -11.82
N ALA A 62 -7.86 0.29 -10.99
CA ALA A 62 -8.87 1.26 -11.41
C ALA A 62 -8.36 2.35 -12.34
N LYS A 63 -7.12 2.77 -12.15
CA LYS A 63 -6.48 3.83 -12.93
C LYS A 63 -5.33 3.25 -13.71
N LYS A 64 -5.65 2.65 -14.87
CA LYS A 64 -4.65 1.97 -15.72
C LYS A 64 -3.67 2.95 -16.37
N ASN A 65 -4.09 4.18 -16.63
CA ASN A 65 -3.20 5.23 -17.09
C ASN A 65 -2.28 5.69 -15.94
N ASP A 66 -0.97 5.77 -16.22
CA ASP A 66 0.03 6.09 -15.21
C ASP A 66 -0.13 7.51 -14.66
N THR A 67 -0.45 8.50 -15.49
CA THR A 67 -0.67 9.88 -15.03
C THR A 67 -1.88 9.96 -14.11
N GLU A 68 -3.00 9.34 -14.48
CA GLU A 68 -4.19 9.30 -13.62
C GLU A 68 -3.93 8.57 -12.30
N PHE A 69 -3.19 7.47 -12.36
CA PHE A 69 -2.79 6.72 -11.17
C PHE A 69 -1.91 7.56 -10.25
N LEU A 70 -0.85 8.17 -10.78
CA LEU A 70 0.09 8.98 -10.01
C LEU A 70 -0.60 10.18 -9.38
N ASN A 71 -1.45 10.89 -10.13
CA ASN A 71 -2.27 11.97 -9.60
C ASN A 71 -3.23 11.51 -8.48
N ALA A 72 -3.68 10.26 -8.53
CA ALA A 72 -4.58 9.73 -7.53
C ALA A 72 -3.88 9.27 -6.24
N VAL A 73 -2.56 9.09 -6.23
CA VAL A 73 -1.81 8.59 -5.06
C VAL A 73 -0.76 9.56 -4.54
N ASP A 74 -0.29 10.51 -5.34
CA ASP A 74 0.72 11.49 -4.92
C ASP A 74 0.26 12.30 -3.71
N GLY A 75 1.16 12.51 -2.75
CA GLY A 75 0.90 13.24 -1.52
C GLY A 75 -0.03 12.55 -0.52
N LYS A 76 -0.59 11.38 -0.84
CA LYS A 76 -1.50 10.68 0.08
C LYS A 76 -0.74 9.88 1.14
N THR A 77 -1.23 9.96 2.36
CA THR A 77 -0.85 9.11 3.48
C THR A 77 -1.41 7.70 3.33
N PRO A 78 -0.91 6.70 4.10
CA PRO A 78 -1.47 5.36 4.06
C PRO A 78 -2.97 5.28 4.36
N GLN A 79 -3.46 6.12 5.28
CA GLN A 79 -4.88 6.13 5.64
C GLN A 79 -5.74 6.64 4.48
N GLU A 80 -5.33 7.72 3.81
CA GLU A 80 -6.05 8.25 2.64
C GLU A 80 -6.01 7.28 1.45
N ILE A 81 -4.94 6.49 1.31
CA ILE A 81 -4.87 5.42 0.31
C ILE A 81 -5.87 4.31 0.62
N ILE A 82 -6.00 3.90 1.89
CA ILE A 82 -6.99 2.92 2.34
C ILE A 82 -8.41 3.40 2.00
N GLU A 83 -8.74 4.62 2.39
CA GLU A 83 -10.05 5.23 2.16
C GLU A 83 -10.36 5.32 0.65
N ALA A 84 -9.40 5.75 -0.16
CA ALA A 84 -9.58 5.82 -1.61
C ALA A 84 -9.77 4.43 -2.25
N GLY A 85 -9.02 3.42 -1.81
CA GLY A 85 -9.17 2.05 -2.28
C GLY A 85 -10.53 1.45 -1.89
N GLN A 86 -10.99 1.71 -0.67
CA GLN A 86 -12.31 1.28 -0.20
C GLN A 86 -13.43 1.95 -0.99
N ALA A 87 -13.33 3.24 -1.29
CA ALA A 87 -14.31 3.95 -2.11
C ALA A 87 -14.43 3.34 -3.52
N ILE A 88 -13.29 3.06 -4.17
CA ILE A 88 -13.24 2.40 -5.48
C ILE A 88 -13.85 0.99 -5.44
N TYR A 89 -13.57 0.23 -4.37
CA TYR A 89 -14.20 -1.08 -4.17
C TYR A 89 -15.73 -0.98 -4.12
N GLN A 90 -16.27 -0.04 -3.34
CA GLN A 90 -17.72 0.13 -3.22
C GLN A 90 -18.35 0.55 -4.55
N GLU A 91 -17.72 1.50 -5.25
CA GLU A 91 -18.16 1.95 -6.57
C GLU A 91 -18.23 0.79 -7.57
N ARG A 92 -17.14 0.02 -7.69
CA ARG A 92 -17.04 -1.10 -8.63
C ARG A 92 -17.94 -2.27 -8.25
N LYS A 93 -18.11 -2.53 -6.96
CA LYS A 93 -19.05 -3.55 -6.48
C LYS A 93 -20.49 -3.18 -6.80
N ALA A 94 -20.87 -1.91 -6.60
CA ALA A 94 -22.18 -1.41 -7.01
C ALA A 94 -22.37 -1.47 -8.54
N ALA A 95 -21.30 -1.33 -9.31
CA ALA A 95 -21.30 -1.47 -10.76
C ALA A 95 -21.29 -2.93 -11.27
N GLY A 96 -21.29 -3.93 -10.37
CA GLY A 96 -21.32 -5.35 -10.75
C GLY A 96 -19.98 -5.88 -11.29
N PHE A 97 -18.86 -5.34 -10.81
CA PHE A 97 -17.55 -5.83 -11.20
C PHE A 97 -17.31 -7.24 -10.62
N LYS A 98 -17.26 -8.24 -11.52
CA LYS A 98 -17.29 -9.67 -11.18
C LYS A 98 -16.22 -10.11 -10.18
N ASP A 99 -15.04 -9.51 -10.22
CA ASP A 99 -13.95 -9.89 -9.31
C ASP A 99 -14.30 -9.57 -7.85
N TYR A 100 -15.25 -8.66 -7.60
CA TYR A 100 -15.68 -8.27 -6.26
C TYR A 100 -16.90 -9.04 -5.74
N ASP A 101 -17.58 -9.81 -6.59
CA ASP A 101 -18.78 -10.59 -6.23
C ASP A 101 -18.47 -11.67 -5.19
N THR A 102 -17.22 -12.16 -5.19
CA THR A 102 -16.77 -13.23 -4.27
C THR A 102 -16.52 -12.75 -2.84
N TYR A 103 -16.59 -11.44 -2.59
CA TYR A 103 -16.36 -10.84 -1.29
C TYR A 103 -17.64 -10.23 -0.74
N THR A 104 -17.95 -10.52 0.52
CA THR A 104 -19.16 -9.95 1.16
C THR A 104 -18.96 -8.47 1.50
N SER A 105 -17.74 -8.08 1.89
CA SER A 105 -17.37 -6.71 2.26
C SER A 105 -15.90 -6.43 1.94
N TRP A 106 -15.49 -5.17 2.10
CA TRP A 106 -14.08 -4.77 2.06
C TRP A 106 -13.26 -5.58 3.08
N ASP A 107 -13.74 -5.67 4.32
CA ASP A 107 -13.04 -6.40 5.39
C ASP A 107 -12.91 -7.91 5.09
N ASP A 108 -13.92 -8.53 4.47
CA ASP A 108 -13.85 -9.92 4.00
C ASP A 108 -12.74 -10.09 2.95
N MET A 109 -12.65 -9.16 1.99
CA MET A 109 -11.58 -9.14 1.00
C MET A 109 -10.20 -9.02 1.66
N ILE A 110 -10.01 -8.07 2.57
CA ILE A 110 -8.74 -7.91 3.31
C ILE A 110 -8.39 -9.17 4.10
N SER A 111 -9.38 -9.80 4.76
CA SER A 111 -9.19 -11.03 5.52
C SER A 111 -8.72 -12.18 4.63
N LYS A 112 -9.32 -12.35 3.44
CA LYS A 112 -8.90 -13.36 2.46
C LYS A 112 -7.47 -13.13 1.98
N PHE A 113 -7.12 -11.91 1.60
CA PHE A 113 -5.73 -11.56 1.24
C PHE A 113 -4.73 -11.84 2.38
N GLY A 114 -5.12 -11.58 3.63
CA GLY A 114 -4.29 -11.91 4.80
C GLY A 114 -4.06 -13.40 4.98
N LYS A 115 -5.10 -14.22 4.83
CA LYS A 115 -4.99 -15.69 4.89
C LYS A 115 -4.12 -16.25 3.76
N GLU A 116 -4.31 -15.76 2.54
CA GLU A 116 -3.53 -16.18 1.37
C GLU A 116 -2.04 -15.88 1.54
N ARG A 117 -1.69 -14.70 2.06
CA ARG A 117 -0.30 -14.34 2.33
C ARG A 117 0.34 -15.24 3.38
N SER A 118 -0.33 -15.47 4.50
CA SER A 118 0.16 -16.40 5.53
C SER A 118 0.33 -17.82 4.98
N ALA A 119 -0.57 -18.28 4.11
CA ALA A 119 -0.46 -19.58 3.45
C ALA A 119 0.75 -19.64 2.49
N GLN A 120 1.01 -18.57 1.72
CA GLN A 120 2.18 -18.47 0.84
C GLN A 120 3.50 -18.50 1.63
N ASP A 121 3.55 -17.76 2.73
CA ASP A 121 4.74 -17.73 3.60
C ASP A 121 5.00 -19.10 4.24
N ASN A 122 3.95 -19.77 4.73
CA ASN A 122 4.04 -21.13 5.26
C ASN A 122 4.49 -22.15 4.20
N LYS A 123 4.03 -22.04 2.96
CA LYS A 123 4.48 -22.90 1.85
C LYS A 123 5.96 -22.69 1.54
N ARG A 124 6.43 -21.44 1.51
CA ARG A 124 7.84 -21.10 1.26
C ARG A 124 8.77 -21.63 2.35
N LEU A 125 8.34 -21.63 3.61
CA LEU A 125 9.11 -22.19 4.72
C LEU A 125 9.23 -23.72 4.59
N LYS A 126 8.11 -24.41 4.32
CA LYS A 126 8.12 -25.86 4.08
C LYS A 126 8.99 -26.27 2.89
N SER A 127 9.02 -25.48 1.81
CA SER A 127 9.89 -25.75 0.65
C SER A 127 11.38 -25.49 0.89
N LYS A 128 11.76 -24.79 1.97
CA LYS A 128 13.18 -24.58 2.34
C LYS A 128 13.74 -25.67 3.26
N GLU A 129 12.87 -26.47 3.87
CA GLU A 129 13.26 -27.59 4.74
C GLU A 129 13.55 -28.88 3.96
N ASP A 130 13.32 -28.92 2.63
CA ASP A 130 13.77 -29.96 1.71
C ASP A 130 15.01 -29.48 0.92
N PRO A 131 16.25 -29.87 1.28
CA PRO A 131 17.45 -29.44 0.55
C PRO A 131 17.66 -30.17 -0.78
N ASP A 132 16.89 -31.23 -1.08
CA ASP A 132 17.32 -32.26 -2.05
C ASP A 132 16.69 -32.17 -3.46
N LYS A 133 16.08 -31.04 -3.84
CA LYS A 133 15.51 -30.86 -5.20
C LYS A 133 15.75 -29.49 -5.84
N SER A 134 16.94 -28.92 -5.67
CA SER A 134 17.30 -27.64 -6.33
C SER A 134 18.50 -27.73 -7.27
N LYS A 135 18.43 -28.66 -8.23
CA LYS A 135 19.13 -28.51 -9.51
C LYS A 135 18.20 -29.00 -10.62
N ASP A 136 17.28 -28.13 -11.03
CA ASP A 136 16.97 -27.89 -12.44
C ASP A 136 15.83 -26.87 -12.56
N ASN A 137 15.91 -26.05 -13.61
CA ASN A 137 14.89 -25.11 -14.10
C ASN A 137 14.92 -23.69 -13.52
N ASN A 138 16.09 -23.07 -13.55
CA ASN A 138 16.19 -21.62 -13.72
C ASN A 138 15.92 -21.26 -15.20
N SER A 139 14.66 -21.34 -15.64
CA SER A 139 14.25 -20.79 -16.94
C SER A 139 12.80 -20.33 -16.90
N LEU A 140 12.57 -19.11 -16.43
CA LEU A 140 11.45 -18.30 -16.92
C LEU A 140 12.03 -16.99 -17.44
N LEU A 141 12.62 -17.09 -18.62
CA LEU A 141 12.71 -16.01 -19.59
C LEU A 141 11.28 -15.54 -19.89
N TYR A 142 10.89 -14.38 -19.37
CA TYR A 142 9.75 -13.67 -19.94
C TYR A 142 10.14 -13.25 -21.36
N LYS A 143 9.45 -13.82 -22.36
CA LYS A 143 9.39 -13.26 -23.71
C LYS A 143 8.64 -11.93 -23.64
N LEU A 144 9.35 -10.84 -23.92
CA LEU A 144 8.90 -9.71 -24.74
C LEU A 144 10.09 -9.27 -25.58
#